data_AF-A0A922FN28-F1
#
_entry.id   AF-A0A922FN28-F1
#
_cell.length_a   1.000
_cell.length_b   1.000
_cell.length_c   1.000
_cell.angle_alpha   90.00
_cell.angle_beta   90.00
_cell.angle_gamma   90.00
#
_symmetry.space_group_name_H-M   'P 1'
#
loop_
_entity.id
_entity.type
_entity.pdbx_description
1 polymer ?
#
loop_
_entity_poly.entity_id
_entity_poly.type
_entity_poly.pdbx_seq_one_letter_code
_entity_poly.pdbx_strand_id
1 'polypeptide(L)'
;MWTENWTGWYTEFGGAVPHRPAEDLAFSVVRFIQNGGSFVNYYMYHGGTNFGRTAGGFIATSYDYDAPIDEFGLPNDPKWGHLRDLHKAIKLCESALVSGDPTVNSLGDNQEAHVFKSKSGACAAFLANYDTKSSTKVSFGNAQYDLPPWSISILPDCKAVVFNTARLGAQSSQMKMTPVNSAFSWESYNEETASADDDDSTARNGLWEQVYVTRDATDYLWYMTDVQIDSNEGFLKNGQSPLLTIFSAGHALHVFINGQLSGTVYGGLDNPKLTFSDVVKLTAGVNKISLLSVAVGLPNVGLHFETWNAGVLGPVTLKGLNEGTRDLSKQKWSYKIGLKGESSSLHTVSGSTSVDWMKGSLLATKQPLKWYKTTFRAPEGNDPLALDMNSMGKGQIWINGQSIGRHWPGYKAHGGCGDCSYAGTYTDKKCRTNCGEASQRWYHVPRSWLNPSGNLLVVFEEWGGDPTGISLVKRTAASVCADIFEGQPTLKNWGMLTTGRVNRPKAHLWCPPGQKISQIKFASYGLPQGTCGSFREGSCHAHKSYDAPQRKCVGKQSCYVTVAPEVFGGDPCPGNMKKLSVEAICS
;
A
#
# COMPACT_ATOMS: atom_id res chain seq x y z
N MET A 1 27.66 2.51 -6.39
CA MET A 1 26.71 2.38 -5.26
C MET A 1 25.30 2.55 -5.78
N TRP A 2 24.32 1.83 -5.25
CA TRP A 2 22.90 1.96 -5.58
C TRP A 2 22.13 2.32 -4.31
N THR A 3 21.79 3.59 -4.17
CA THR A 3 21.18 4.16 -2.95
C THR A 3 19.70 3.82 -2.79
N GLU A 4 18.98 3.57 -3.89
CA GLU A 4 17.55 3.27 -3.87
C GLU A 4 17.18 2.17 -4.86
N ASN A 5 17.24 0.92 -4.40
CA ASN A 5 16.62 -0.19 -5.12
C ASN A 5 15.15 -0.28 -4.69
N TRP A 6 14.26 0.26 -5.53
CA TRP A 6 12.84 0.35 -5.22
C TRP A 6 12.20 -1.03 -5.04
N THR A 7 11.65 -1.32 -3.87
CA THR A 7 11.09 -2.64 -3.54
C THR A 7 9.66 -2.85 -4.03
N GLY A 8 9.06 -1.78 -4.57
CA GLY A 8 7.69 -1.64 -5.00
C GLY A 8 7.49 -0.20 -5.47
N TRP A 9 6.42 0.44 -5.02
CA TRP A 9 6.19 1.88 -5.21
C TRP A 9 5.25 2.40 -4.09
N TYR A 10 5.11 3.71 -3.95
CA TYR A 10 4.17 4.27 -2.96
C TYR A 10 2.72 4.01 -3.37
N THR A 11 1.83 3.93 -2.38
CA THR A 11 0.38 3.99 -2.63
C THR A 11 -0.06 5.45 -2.57
N GLU A 12 -0.83 5.89 -3.56
CA GLU A 12 -1.51 7.17 -3.57
C GLU A 12 -3.01 6.96 -3.32
N PHE A 13 -3.67 7.93 -2.71
CA PHE A 13 -5.13 7.92 -2.65
C PHE A 13 -5.71 7.97 -4.07
N GLY A 14 -6.56 7.00 -4.37
CA GLY A 14 -7.11 6.77 -5.70
C GLY A 14 -6.28 5.87 -6.60
N GLY A 15 -5.01 5.59 -6.30
CA GLY A 15 -4.19 4.70 -7.12
C GLY A 15 -4.39 3.22 -6.81
N ALA A 16 -4.19 2.37 -7.81
CA ALA A 16 -4.01 0.93 -7.60
C ALA A 16 -2.70 0.63 -6.85
N VAL A 17 -2.73 -0.39 -5.98
CA VAL A 17 -1.62 -0.68 -5.05
C VAL A 17 -0.48 -1.39 -5.81
N PRO A 18 0.72 -0.81 -5.88
CA PRO A 18 1.83 -1.34 -6.66
C PRO A 18 2.65 -2.38 -5.88
N HIS A 19 3.13 -3.41 -6.58
CA HIS A 19 3.97 -4.47 -6.04
C HIS A 19 5.17 -4.73 -6.97
N ARG A 20 6.25 -5.30 -6.44
CA ARG A 20 7.40 -5.79 -7.23
C ARG A 20 7.73 -7.23 -6.84
N PRO A 21 7.74 -8.18 -7.78
CA PRO A 21 8.08 -9.57 -7.48
C PRO A 21 9.46 -9.73 -6.82
N ALA A 22 9.56 -10.65 -5.86
CA ALA A 22 10.79 -10.91 -5.12
C ALA A 22 11.93 -11.37 -6.04
N GLU A 23 11.58 -12.12 -7.09
CA GLU A 23 12.49 -12.67 -8.06
C GLU A 23 13.14 -11.57 -8.92
N ASP A 24 12.36 -10.59 -9.39
CA ASP A 24 12.88 -9.43 -10.13
C ASP A 24 13.75 -8.53 -9.23
N LEU A 25 13.30 -8.32 -7.99
CA LEU A 25 14.08 -7.55 -7.03
C LEU A 25 15.43 -8.23 -6.76
N ALA A 26 15.46 -9.54 -6.52
CA ALA A 26 16.68 -10.33 -6.38
C ALA A 26 17.54 -10.31 -7.65
N PHE A 27 16.93 -10.46 -8.83
CA PHE A 27 17.61 -10.38 -10.12
C PHE A 27 18.33 -9.04 -10.28
N SER A 28 17.66 -7.92 -10.01
CA SER A 28 18.24 -6.59 -10.14
C SER A 28 19.44 -6.37 -9.21
N VAL A 29 19.37 -6.86 -7.97
CA VAL A 29 20.49 -6.79 -7.00
C VAL A 29 21.69 -7.56 -7.53
N VAL A 30 21.49 -8.80 -7.96
CA VAL A 30 22.59 -9.65 -8.45
C VAL A 30 23.17 -9.09 -9.73
N ARG A 31 22.32 -8.59 -10.65
CA ARG A 31 22.77 -7.96 -11.90
C ARG A 31 23.64 -6.72 -11.65
N PHE A 32 23.34 -5.97 -10.61
CA PHE A 32 24.18 -4.85 -10.18
C PHE A 32 25.51 -5.32 -9.57
N ILE A 33 25.46 -6.29 -8.64
CA ILE A 33 26.66 -6.78 -7.94
C ILE A 33 27.62 -7.51 -8.89
N GLN A 34 27.10 -8.34 -9.79
CA GLN A 34 27.94 -9.10 -10.73
C GLN A 34 28.76 -8.19 -11.66
N ASN A 35 28.33 -6.93 -11.85
CA ASN A 35 28.98 -5.90 -12.66
C ASN A 35 29.87 -4.96 -11.82
N GLY A 36 30.32 -5.38 -10.62
CA GLY A 36 31.17 -4.56 -9.75
C GLY A 36 30.41 -3.65 -8.77
N GLY A 37 29.09 -3.80 -8.67
CA GLY A 37 28.28 -3.10 -7.68
C GLY A 37 28.62 -3.51 -6.24
N SER A 38 28.95 -2.53 -5.38
CA SER A 38 29.47 -2.79 -4.02
C SER A 38 28.58 -2.31 -2.87
N PHE A 39 27.48 -1.61 -3.17
CA PHE A 39 26.52 -1.12 -2.18
C PHE A 39 25.13 -1.12 -2.79
N VAL A 40 24.17 -1.75 -2.13
CA VAL A 40 22.75 -1.74 -2.50
C VAL A 40 21.92 -1.47 -1.27
N ASN A 41 21.04 -0.49 -1.34
CA ASN A 41 20.06 -0.20 -0.30
C ASN A 41 18.64 -0.41 -0.84
N TYR A 42 17.79 -1.10 -0.07
CA TYR A 42 16.39 -1.30 -0.41
C TYR A 42 15.57 -0.09 0.01
N TYR A 43 14.93 0.55 -0.96
CA TYR A 43 13.98 1.63 -0.69
C TYR A 43 12.57 1.10 -1.01
N MET A 44 11.78 0.63 -0.05
CA MET A 44 12.02 0.60 1.39
C MET A 44 12.32 -0.82 1.87
N TYR A 45 13.17 -0.96 2.88
CA TYR A 45 13.27 -2.24 3.61
C TYR A 45 12.08 -2.43 4.57
N HIS A 46 11.65 -1.34 5.21
CA HIS A 46 10.37 -1.18 5.90
C HIS A 46 9.84 0.20 5.54
N GLY A 47 8.66 0.27 4.94
CA GLY A 47 8.05 1.54 4.55
C GLY A 47 7.21 2.17 5.66
N GLY A 48 6.31 1.40 6.27
CA GLY A 48 5.55 1.81 7.45
C GLY A 48 4.30 2.63 7.14
N THR A 49 4.00 3.61 7.99
CA THR A 49 2.76 4.40 7.96
C THR A 49 3.10 5.89 8.08
N ASN A 50 2.47 6.70 7.23
CA ASN A 50 2.47 8.16 7.31
C ASN A 50 1.47 8.64 8.37
N PHE A 51 1.84 8.54 9.65
CA PHE A 51 1.03 9.05 10.76
C PHE A 51 0.84 10.57 10.69
N GLY A 52 -0.21 11.08 11.33
CA GLY A 52 -0.51 12.52 11.30
C GLY A 52 -0.98 13.00 9.92
N ARG A 53 -0.69 14.27 9.62
CA ARG A 53 -1.20 14.95 8.42
C ARG A 53 -0.13 15.55 7.52
N THR A 54 1.15 15.33 7.79
CA THR A 54 2.24 16.01 7.05
C THR A 54 2.89 15.15 5.97
N ALA A 55 2.19 14.13 5.49
CA ALA A 55 2.62 13.32 4.34
C ALA A 55 2.65 14.13 3.03
N GLY A 56 3.35 13.61 2.02
CA GLY A 56 3.36 14.18 0.67
C GLY A 56 1.96 14.21 0.02
N GLY A 57 1.81 15.07 -0.97
CA GLY A 57 0.55 15.29 -1.68
C GLY A 57 -0.05 13.99 -2.20
N PHE A 58 -1.32 13.73 -1.88
CA PHE A 58 -2.07 12.51 -2.23
C PHE A 58 -1.44 11.16 -1.83
N ILE A 59 -0.29 11.14 -1.14
CA ILE A 59 0.30 9.90 -0.66
C ILE A 59 -0.62 9.31 0.40
N ALA A 60 -0.92 8.01 0.27
CA ALA A 60 -1.78 7.31 1.21
C ALA A 60 -1.17 7.29 2.62
N THR A 61 -2.00 7.00 3.62
CA THR A 61 -1.50 6.84 5.00
C THR A 61 -0.63 5.58 5.12
N SER A 62 -0.93 4.53 4.37
CA SER A 62 -0.01 3.40 4.21
C SER A 62 1.19 3.81 3.36
N TYR A 63 2.39 3.53 3.85
CA TYR A 63 3.63 3.62 3.09
C TYR A 63 4.28 2.24 2.95
N ASP A 64 3.47 1.17 2.83
CA ASP A 64 3.92 -0.23 2.78
C ASP A 64 5.05 -0.49 1.76
N TYR A 65 4.93 0.10 0.57
CA TYR A 65 5.91 0.03 -0.53
C TYR A 65 6.18 -1.39 -1.06
N ASP A 66 5.32 -2.36 -0.74
CA ASP A 66 5.58 -3.79 -0.93
C ASP A 66 6.94 -4.20 -0.34
N ALA A 67 7.33 -3.55 0.76
CA ALA A 67 8.64 -3.70 1.37
C ALA A 67 8.85 -5.13 1.91
N PRO A 68 10.12 -5.59 2.07
CA PRO A 68 10.42 -6.85 2.74
C PRO A 68 9.84 -6.95 4.16
N ILE A 69 9.72 -5.84 4.87
CA ILE A 69 8.93 -5.75 6.10
C ILE A 69 7.73 -4.88 5.80
N ASP A 70 6.53 -5.45 5.90
CA ASP A 70 5.28 -4.76 5.57
C ASP A 70 5.00 -3.55 6.50
N GLU A 71 3.95 -2.79 6.20
CA GLU A 71 3.50 -1.63 6.98
C GLU A 71 3.41 -1.90 8.49
N PHE A 72 3.05 -3.13 8.85
CA PHE A 72 2.75 -3.55 10.23
C PHE A 72 3.95 -4.17 10.94
N GLY A 73 5.13 -4.19 10.30
CA GLY A 73 6.35 -4.74 10.88
C GLY A 73 6.49 -6.26 10.74
N LEU A 74 5.65 -6.92 9.93
CA LEU A 74 5.75 -8.36 9.67
C LEU A 74 6.61 -8.63 8.43
N PRO A 75 7.35 -9.76 8.39
CA PRO A 75 8.01 -10.20 7.16
C PRO A 75 7.01 -10.39 6.02
N ASN A 76 7.23 -9.71 4.90
CA ASN A 76 6.48 -9.89 3.67
C ASN A 76 7.07 -11.08 2.90
N ASP A 77 6.63 -12.29 3.25
CA ASP A 77 7.12 -13.52 2.68
C ASP A 77 6.35 -13.90 1.38
N PRO A 78 7.06 -14.25 0.30
CA PRO A 78 8.42 -14.79 0.29
C PRO A 78 9.54 -13.76 0.07
N LYS A 79 9.21 -12.48 -0.16
CA LYS A 79 10.20 -11.44 -0.52
C LYS A 79 11.28 -11.32 0.54
N TRP A 80 10.90 -11.21 1.81
CA TRP A 80 11.85 -11.12 2.91
C TRP A 80 12.79 -12.33 2.96
N GLY A 81 12.22 -13.54 3.00
CA GLY A 81 13.01 -14.77 3.06
C GLY A 81 13.91 -14.98 1.84
N HIS A 82 13.44 -14.64 0.64
CA HIS A 82 14.21 -14.77 -0.61
C HIS A 82 15.40 -13.81 -0.65
N LEU A 83 15.21 -12.55 -0.23
CA LEU A 83 16.29 -11.57 -0.12
C LEU A 83 17.29 -11.93 0.98
N ARG A 84 16.82 -12.43 2.12
CA ARG A 84 17.70 -12.95 3.19
C ARG A 84 18.62 -14.05 2.66
N ASP A 85 18.08 -14.97 1.87
CA ASP A 85 18.85 -16.07 1.32
C ASP A 85 19.79 -15.59 0.19
N LEU A 86 19.36 -14.62 -0.63
CA LEU A 86 20.25 -13.90 -1.54
C LEU A 86 21.45 -13.28 -0.81
N HIS A 87 21.23 -12.55 0.29
CA HIS A 87 22.30 -11.90 1.04
C HIS A 87 23.30 -12.91 1.60
N LYS A 88 22.81 -14.05 2.10
CA LYS A 88 23.69 -15.15 2.53
C LYS A 88 24.54 -15.68 1.37
N ALA A 89 23.96 -15.82 0.17
CA ALA A 89 24.70 -16.25 -1.02
C ALA A 89 25.78 -15.22 -1.41
N ILE A 90 25.45 -13.93 -1.40
CA ILE A 90 26.42 -12.85 -1.65
C ILE A 90 27.55 -12.88 -0.61
N LYS A 91 27.23 -13.10 0.67
CA LYS A 91 28.24 -13.21 1.74
C LYS A 91 29.20 -14.38 1.55
N LEU A 92 28.74 -15.51 0.98
CA LEU A 92 29.64 -16.59 0.60
C LEU A 92 30.61 -16.18 -0.52
N CYS A 93 30.22 -15.24 -1.38
CA CYS A 93 31.07 -14.72 -2.46
C CYS A 93 31.99 -13.56 -2.02
N GLU A 94 31.84 -13.03 -0.80
CA GLU A 94 32.40 -11.74 -0.38
C GLU A 94 33.92 -11.66 -0.58
N SER A 95 34.67 -12.70 -0.22
CA SER A 95 36.13 -12.73 -0.38
C SER A 95 36.59 -12.61 -1.84
N ALA A 96 35.80 -13.14 -2.80
CA ALA A 96 36.10 -13.01 -4.22
C ALA A 96 35.65 -11.64 -4.75
N LEU A 97 34.46 -11.18 -4.34
CA LEU A 97 33.90 -9.89 -4.75
C LEU A 97 34.79 -8.69 -4.37
N VAL A 98 35.41 -8.72 -3.19
CA VAL A 98 36.29 -7.62 -2.73
C VAL A 98 37.71 -7.70 -3.26
N SER A 99 38.03 -8.70 -4.10
CA SER A 99 39.40 -8.95 -4.58
C SER A 99 39.72 -8.35 -5.96
N GLY A 100 38.72 -7.84 -6.67
CA GLY A 100 38.89 -7.21 -7.98
C GLY A 100 37.60 -7.16 -8.79
N ASP A 101 37.72 -6.72 -10.04
CA ASP A 101 36.61 -6.59 -10.98
C ASP A 101 36.23 -7.93 -11.63
N PRO A 102 34.97 -8.08 -12.08
CA PRO A 102 34.51 -9.28 -12.76
C PRO A 102 35.16 -9.43 -14.14
N THR A 103 35.46 -10.67 -14.53
CA THR A 103 35.66 -11.04 -15.94
C THR A 103 34.35 -11.53 -16.52
N VAL A 104 33.91 -10.93 -17.63
CA VAL A 104 32.65 -11.29 -18.31
C VAL A 104 32.93 -12.25 -19.47
N ASN A 105 32.19 -13.36 -19.53
CA ASN A 105 32.26 -14.33 -20.61
C ASN A 105 30.86 -14.58 -21.16
N SER A 106 30.71 -14.61 -22.48
CA SER A 106 29.46 -15.05 -23.10
C SER A 106 29.27 -16.56 -22.91
N LEU A 107 28.06 -16.98 -22.56
CA LEU A 107 27.63 -18.37 -22.49
C LEU A 107 26.60 -18.73 -23.58
N GLY A 108 26.18 -17.74 -24.36
CA GLY A 108 25.12 -17.82 -25.36
C GLY A 108 24.64 -16.42 -25.76
N ASP A 109 23.59 -16.36 -26.59
CA ASP A 109 23.10 -15.09 -27.17
C ASP A 109 22.59 -14.11 -26.10
N ASN A 110 21.97 -14.62 -25.04
CA ASN A 110 21.41 -13.82 -23.93
C ASN A 110 21.91 -14.32 -22.56
N GLN A 111 23.04 -15.04 -22.53
CA GLN A 111 23.58 -15.63 -21.32
C GLN A 111 25.04 -15.23 -21.11
N GLU A 112 25.38 -14.91 -19.86
CA GLU A 112 26.72 -14.44 -19.48
C GLU A 112 27.18 -15.11 -18.18
N ALA A 113 28.49 -15.28 -18.05
CA ALA A 113 29.17 -15.59 -16.79
C ALA A 113 29.99 -14.37 -16.35
N HIS A 114 29.71 -13.86 -15.16
CA HIS A 114 30.51 -12.84 -14.48
C HIS A 114 31.33 -13.51 -13.39
N VAL A 115 32.66 -13.47 -13.52
CA VAL A 115 33.55 -14.28 -12.69
C VAL A 115 34.54 -13.39 -11.93
N PHE A 116 34.50 -13.48 -10.61
CA PHE A 116 35.45 -12.85 -9.71
C PHE A 116 36.48 -13.89 -9.26
N LYS A 117 37.77 -13.62 -9.50
CA LYS A 117 38.87 -14.49 -9.09
C LYS A 117 39.93 -13.70 -8.34
N SER A 118 40.16 -14.09 -7.10
CA SER A 118 41.28 -13.57 -6.29
C SER A 118 42.58 -14.24 -6.69
N LYS A 119 43.70 -13.51 -6.55
CA LYS A 119 45.06 -14.08 -6.62
C LYS A 119 45.30 -15.17 -5.57
N SER A 120 44.56 -15.16 -4.45
CA SER A 120 44.61 -16.18 -3.40
C SER A 120 43.78 -17.44 -3.70
N GLY A 121 43.11 -17.51 -4.85
CA GLY A 121 42.35 -18.69 -5.30
C GLY A 121 40.86 -18.68 -4.98
N ALA A 122 40.33 -17.69 -4.25
CA ALA A 122 38.88 -17.51 -4.09
C ALA A 122 38.22 -17.23 -5.45
N CYS A 123 37.10 -17.87 -5.75
CA CYS A 123 36.40 -17.75 -7.03
C CYS A 123 34.90 -17.68 -6.80
N ALA A 124 34.23 -16.64 -7.30
CA ALA A 124 32.77 -16.58 -7.35
C ALA A 124 32.31 -16.35 -8.79
N ALA A 125 31.25 -17.03 -9.22
CA ALA A 125 30.65 -16.86 -10.54
C ALA A 125 29.15 -16.57 -10.44
N PHE A 126 28.68 -15.72 -11.34
CA PHE A 126 27.28 -15.37 -11.52
C PHE A 126 26.89 -15.73 -12.96
N LEU A 127 25.97 -16.68 -13.11
CA LEU A 127 25.52 -17.15 -14.42
C LEU A 127 24.14 -16.57 -14.71
N ALA A 128 24.09 -15.63 -15.65
CA ALA A 128 22.90 -14.85 -15.98
C ALA A 128 22.20 -15.38 -17.23
N ASN A 129 20.86 -15.38 -17.19
CA ASN A 129 20.00 -15.52 -18.36
C ASN A 129 19.08 -14.31 -18.45
N TYR A 130 19.26 -13.50 -19.49
CA TYR A 130 18.47 -12.29 -19.73
C TYR A 130 17.23 -12.54 -20.61
N ASP A 131 17.06 -13.75 -21.15
CA ASP A 131 15.84 -14.12 -21.86
C ASP A 131 14.65 -14.05 -20.89
N THR A 132 13.57 -13.38 -21.30
CA THR A 132 12.39 -13.14 -20.45
C THR A 132 11.34 -14.23 -20.55
N LYS A 133 11.50 -15.18 -21.47
CA LYS A 133 10.50 -16.20 -21.82
C LYS A 133 11.04 -17.62 -21.65
N SER A 134 12.32 -17.84 -21.97
CA SER A 134 12.87 -19.19 -22.14
C SER A 134 13.91 -19.53 -21.07
N SER A 135 13.82 -20.75 -20.56
CA SER A 135 14.91 -21.35 -19.76
C SER A 135 16.00 -21.85 -20.69
N THR A 136 17.26 -21.73 -20.27
CA THR A 136 18.42 -22.16 -21.09
C THR A 136 19.39 -22.98 -20.25
N LYS A 137 19.93 -24.05 -20.85
CA LYS A 137 21.08 -24.79 -20.31
C LYS A 137 22.37 -24.17 -20.80
N VAL A 138 23.26 -23.81 -19.88
CA VAL A 138 24.59 -23.26 -20.19
C VAL A 138 25.70 -24.16 -19.68
N SER A 139 26.80 -24.21 -20.41
CA SER A 139 28.02 -24.89 -19.98
C SER A 139 28.96 -23.89 -19.31
N PHE A 140 29.37 -24.15 -18.07
CA PHE A 140 30.36 -23.33 -17.36
C PHE A 140 31.34 -24.22 -16.59
N GLY A 141 32.63 -24.11 -16.91
CA GLY A 141 33.62 -25.10 -16.47
C GLY A 141 33.28 -26.48 -17.02
N ASN A 142 33.25 -27.50 -16.16
CA ASN A 142 32.96 -28.89 -16.54
C ASN A 142 31.53 -29.33 -16.21
N ALA A 143 30.60 -28.38 -15.98
CA ALA A 143 29.23 -28.66 -15.58
C ALA A 143 28.22 -27.88 -16.44
N GLN A 144 26.98 -28.41 -16.48
CA GLN A 144 25.84 -27.74 -17.09
C GLN A 144 24.92 -27.17 -16.02
N TYR A 145 24.36 -26.00 -16.29
CA TYR A 145 23.46 -25.29 -15.38
C TYR A 145 22.18 -24.89 -16.10
N ASP A 146 21.03 -25.22 -15.50
CA ASP A 146 19.72 -24.75 -15.93
C ASP A 146 19.44 -23.35 -15.39
N LEU A 147 19.27 -22.37 -16.28
CA LEU A 147 18.94 -20.99 -15.93
C LEU A 147 17.49 -20.68 -16.33
N PRO A 148 16.59 -20.44 -15.37
CA PRO A 148 15.25 -19.90 -15.66
C PRO A 148 15.30 -18.59 -16.44
N PRO A 149 14.18 -18.17 -17.07
CA PRO A 149 14.09 -16.85 -17.68
C PRO A 149 14.36 -15.77 -16.64
N TRP A 150 14.98 -14.66 -17.06
CA TRP A 150 15.21 -13.48 -16.24
C TRP A 150 15.80 -13.80 -14.86
N SER A 151 16.87 -14.59 -14.84
CA SER A 151 17.44 -15.11 -13.61
C SER A 151 18.96 -15.13 -13.59
N ILE A 152 19.54 -15.11 -12.39
CA ILE A 152 20.98 -15.26 -12.18
C ILE A 152 21.21 -16.33 -11.11
N SER A 153 22.08 -17.29 -11.41
CA SER A 153 22.57 -18.30 -10.47
C SER A 153 23.88 -17.84 -9.82
N ILE A 154 24.01 -17.99 -8.50
CA ILE A 154 25.20 -17.62 -7.72
C ILE A 154 25.99 -18.88 -7.34
N LEU A 155 27.28 -18.89 -7.70
CA LEU A 155 28.23 -19.96 -7.43
C LEU A 155 29.43 -19.42 -6.63
N PRO A 156 29.42 -19.48 -5.28
CA PRO A 156 30.46 -18.87 -4.45
C PRO A 156 31.85 -19.53 -4.51
N ASP A 157 31.97 -20.65 -5.23
CA ASP A 157 33.21 -21.40 -5.48
C ASP A 157 33.44 -21.63 -6.99
N CYS A 158 32.65 -20.97 -7.85
CA CYS A 158 32.58 -21.18 -9.30
C CYS A 158 32.16 -22.61 -9.74
N LYS A 159 31.60 -23.44 -8.84
CA LYS A 159 31.23 -24.82 -9.14
C LYS A 159 29.80 -25.18 -8.73
N ALA A 160 29.37 -24.81 -7.53
CA ALA A 160 28.07 -25.21 -7.02
C ALA A 160 27.12 -24.02 -6.90
N VAL A 161 25.92 -24.15 -7.48
CA VAL A 161 24.87 -23.15 -7.31
C VAL A 161 24.32 -23.25 -5.90
N VAL A 162 24.25 -22.12 -5.19
CA VAL A 162 23.61 -22.03 -3.86
C VAL A 162 22.29 -21.28 -3.88
N PHE A 163 22.09 -20.45 -4.90
CA PHE A 163 20.96 -19.56 -5.05
C PHE A 163 20.71 -19.25 -6.52
N ASN A 164 19.45 -19.13 -6.91
CA ASN A 164 19.04 -18.56 -8.19
C ASN A 164 17.91 -17.57 -7.95
N THR A 165 17.97 -16.40 -8.59
CA THR A 165 17.05 -15.28 -8.31
C THR A 165 15.59 -15.60 -8.64
N ALA A 166 15.30 -16.55 -9.53
CA ALA A 166 13.94 -16.95 -9.91
C ALA A 166 13.45 -18.25 -9.24
N ARG A 167 14.23 -18.83 -8.31
CA ARG A 167 13.86 -20.06 -7.58
C ARG A 167 13.57 -19.72 -6.12
N LEU A 168 12.30 -19.42 -5.83
CA LEU A 168 11.86 -19.10 -4.46
C LEU A 168 12.11 -20.29 -3.53
N GLY A 169 12.98 -20.12 -2.54
CA GLY A 169 13.26 -21.12 -1.50
C GLY A 169 12.52 -20.87 -0.19
N ALA A 170 12.07 -19.63 0.01
CA ALA A 170 11.33 -19.21 1.19
C ALA A 170 9.84 -19.58 1.06
N GLN A 171 9.21 -19.77 2.22
CA GLN A 171 7.77 -19.88 2.32
C GLN A 171 7.11 -18.56 1.89
N SER A 172 5.90 -18.62 1.32
CA SER A 172 5.04 -17.45 1.11
C SER A 172 3.91 -17.41 2.16
N SER A 173 3.35 -16.24 2.42
CA SER A 173 2.20 -16.09 3.32
C SER A 173 1.06 -15.30 2.68
N GLN A 174 -0.18 -15.71 2.97
CA GLN A 174 -1.37 -14.91 2.65
C GLN A 174 -1.78 -14.10 3.86
N MET A 175 -1.84 -12.77 3.71
CA MET A 175 -2.29 -11.89 4.78
C MET A 175 -3.79 -12.05 5.03
N LYS A 176 -4.21 -11.84 6.29
CA LYS A 176 -5.62 -11.77 6.69
C LYS A 176 -5.82 -10.73 7.76
N MET A 177 -6.79 -9.86 7.51
CA MET A 177 -7.30 -8.87 8.46
C MET A 177 -8.59 -9.42 9.06
N THR A 178 -8.58 -9.77 10.35
CA THR A 178 -9.72 -10.39 11.03
C THR A 178 -10.27 -9.46 12.11
N PRO A 179 -11.58 -9.14 12.13
CA PRO A 179 -12.18 -8.35 13.21
C PRO A 179 -11.94 -8.96 14.59
N VAL A 180 -11.65 -8.12 15.59
CA VAL A 180 -11.33 -8.55 16.97
C VAL A 180 -12.23 -7.94 18.04
N ASN A 181 -13.02 -6.92 17.72
CA ASN A 181 -13.95 -6.29 18.65
C ASN A 181 -15.41 -6.59 18.29
N SER A 182 -16.28 -6.53 19.28
CA SER A 182 -17.71 -6.30 19.07
C SER A 182 -17.94 -4.90 18.51
N ALA A 183 -19.10 -4.67 17.89
CA ALA A 183 -19.48 -3.36 17.36
C ALA A 183 -19.24 -2.24 18.39
N PHE A 184 -18.64 -1.14 17.93
CA PHE A 184 -18.39 0.04 18.75
C PHE A 184 -19.70 0.75 19.10
N SER A 185 -19.75 1.37 20.27
CA SER A 185 -20.84 2.26 20.67
C SER A 185 -20.44 3.70 20.36
N TRP A 186 -21.02 4.25 19.28
CA TRP A 186 -20.63 5.56 18.75
C TRP A 186 -21.46 6.70 19.33
N GLU A 187 -20.80 7.85 19.41
CA GLU A 187 -21.41 9.15 19.62
C GLU A 187 -21.00 10.07 18.46
N SER A 188 -21.85 11.01 18.07
CA SER A 188 -21.58 11.96 16.98
C SER A 188 -21.75 13.41 17.40
N TYR A 189 -20.90 14.28 16.85
CA TYR A 189 -21.02 15.73 16.91
C TYR A 189 -21.02 16.31 15.48
N ASN A 190 -21.87 17.31 15.26
CA ASN A 190 -22.01 17.97 13.97
C ASN A 190 -21.02 19.13 13.89
N GLU A 191 -20.09 19.08 12.95
CA GLU A 191 -19.28 20.24 12.60
C GLU A 191 -20.17 21.22 11.82
N GLU A 192 -20.26 22.46 12.30
CA GLU A 192 -21.08 23.51 11.69
C GLU A 192 -20.37 24.11 10.47
N THR A 193 -21.13 24.47 9.45
CA THR A 193 -20.59 25.22 8.31
C THR A 193 -20.17 26.61 8.77
N ALA A 194 -18.95 27.02 8.44
CA ALA A 194 -18.47 28.36 8.76
C ALA A 194 -19.27 29.44 8.01
N SER A 195 -19.43 30.60 8.64
CA SER A 195 -20.11 31.77 8.09
C SER A 195 -19.18 32.99 8.08
N ALA A 196 -19.39 33.90 7.12
CA ALA A 196 -18.58 35.11 6.99
C ALA A 196 -18.70 36.08 8.18
N ASP A 197 -19.73 35.89 9.02
CA ASP A 197 -20.01 36.64 10.24
C ASP A 197 -19.41 36.00 11.50
N ASP A 198 -18.72 34.86 11.39
CA ASP A 198 -18.11 34.20 12.55
C ASP A 198 -17.00 35.07 13.15
N ASP A 199 -16.91 35.13 14.48
CA ASP A 199 -15.95 35.97 15.23
C ASP A 199 -14.48 35.65 14.93
N ASP A 200 -14.19 34.41 14.50
CA ASP A 200 -12.85 33.93 14.14
C ASP A 200 -12.52 34.07 12.65
N SER A 201 -13.40 34.73 11.87
CA SER A 201 -13.18 34.95 10.45
C SER A 201 -12.38 36.22 10.16
N THR A 202 -11.53 36.18 9.12
CA THR A 202 -10.76 37.34 8.66
C THR A 202 -11.20 37.73 7.26
N ALA A 203 -11.65 38.97 7.06
CA ALA A 203 -12.07 39.46 5.75
C ALA A 203 -10.97 40.18 4.95
N ARG A 204 -10.91 39.89 3.66
CA ARG A 204 -10.02 40.52 2.66
C ARG A 204 -10.73 40.65 1.32
N ASN A 205 -10.28 41.57 0.47
CA ASN A 205 -10.74 41.61 -0.92
C ASN A 205 -9.93 40.61 -1.75
N GLY A 206 -10.63 39.82 -2.55
CA GLY A 206 -10.03 38.83 -3.44
C GLY A 206 -9.73 37.47 -2.78
N LEU A 207 -9.26 36.56 -3.62
CA LEU A 207 -8.95 35.16 -3.29
C LEU A 207 -7.47 34.98 -2.91
N TRP A 208 -7.19 34.31 -1.80
CA TRP A 208 -5.85 34.06 -1.28
C TRP A 208 -5.48 32.57 -1.32
N GLU A 209 -4.20 32.29 -1.52
CA GLU A 209 -3.66 30.94 -1.61
C GLU A 209 -3.71 30.22 -0.25
N GLN A 210 -4.06 28.93 -0.24
CA GLN A 210 -4.37 28.19 0.99
C GLN A 210 -3.16 28.00 1.90
N VAL A 211 -2.00 27.62 1.37
CA VAL A 211 -0.77 27.41 2.18
C VAL A 211 -0.29 28.73 2.80
N TYR A 212 -0.43 29.84 2.08
CA TYR A 212 -0.11 31.17 2.56
C TYR A 212 -0.98 31.57 3.77
N VAL A 213 -2.28 31.26 3.73
CA VAL A 213 -3.22 31.59 4.81
C VAL A 213 -3.06 30.62 6.00
N THR A 214 -3.06 29.32 5.72
CA THR A 214 -3.07 28.27 6.77
C THR A 214 -1.70 27.98 7.36
N ARG A 215 -0.62 28.29 6.63
CA ARG A 215 0.76 27.87 6.98
C ARG A 215 0.88 26.37 7.24
N ASP A 216 0.06 25.57 6.55
CA ASP A 216 -0.07 24.11 6.72
C ASP A 216 -0.44 23.67 8.17
N ALA A 217 -1.00 24.57 8.98
CA ALA A 217 -1.42 24.24 10.34
C ALA A 217 -2.62 23.27 10.38
N THR A 218 -3.35 23.15 9.27
CA THR A 218 -4.55 22.33 9.09
C THR A 218 -4.73 22.03 7.60
N ASP A 219 -5.47 20.96 7.28
CA ASP A 219 -5.87 20.65 5.90
C ASP A 219 -6.95 21.60 5.38
N TYR A 220 -7.66 22.29 6.27
CA TYR A 220 -8.95 22.90 5.99
C TYR A 220 -8.86 24.43 5.95
N LEU A 221 -9.36 25.03 4.87
CA LEU A 221 -9.56 26.47 4.76
C LEU A 221 -10.94 26.77 4.21
N TRP A 222 -11.72 27.54 4.99
CA TRP A 222 -12.99 28.08 4.54
C TRP A 222 -12.77 29.38 3.75
N TYR A 223 -13.31 29.45 2.54
CA TYR A 223 -13.47 30.67 1.75
C TYR A 223 -14.96 31.02 1.73
N MET A 224 -15.32 32.17 2.29
CA MET A 224 -16.72 32.53 2.50
C MET A 224 -17.03 33.87 1.86
N THR A 225 -18.18 33.98 1.22
CA THR A 225 -18.64 35.25 0.65
C THR A 225 -20.15 35.31 0.57
N ASP A 226 -20.65 36.54 0.53
CA ASP A 226 -22.09 36.82 0.42
C ASP A 226 -22.44 37.22 -1.01
N VAL A 227 -23.57 36.72 -1.49
CA VAL A 227 -24.12 37.04 -2.80
C VAL A 227 -25.52 37.62 -2.63
N GLN A 228 -25.64 38.92 -2.89
CA GLN A 228 -26.92 39.60 -2.94
C GLN A 228 -27.66 39.24 -4.25
N ILE A 229 -28.88 38.75 -4.11
CA ILE A 229 -29.79 38.40 -5.21
C ILE A 229 -31.02 39.30 -5.15
N ASP A 230 -31.28 40.03 -6.22
CA ASP A 230 -32.44 40.91 -6.30
C ASP A 230 -33.75 40.12 -6.41
N SER A 231 -34.81 40.61 -5.77
CA SER A 231 -36.11 39.95 -5.77
C SER A 231 -36.78 39.88 -7.15
N ASN A 232 -36.27 40.62 -8.14
CA ASN A 232 -36.76 40.63 -9.51
C ASN A 232 -35.97 39.71 -10.46
N GLU A 233 -35.00 38.95 -9.94
CA GLU A 233 -34.17 38.03 -10.71
C GLU A 233 -35.00 37.04 -11.54
N GLY A 234 -34.65 36.88 -12.82
CA GLY A 234 -35.43 36.10 -13.78
C GLY A 234 -35.56 34.64 -13.37
N PHE A 235 -34.49 34.07 -12.80
CA PHE A 235 -34.46 32.67 -12.36
C PHE A 235 -35.45 32.39 -11.22
N LEU A 236 -35.72 33.38 -10.36
CA LEU A 236 -36.69 33.25 -9.26
C LEU A 236 -38.13 33.11 -9.80
N LYS A 237 -38.42 33.71 -10.96
CA LYS A 237 -39.77 33.72 -11.55
C LYS A 237 -40.06 32.48 -12.39
N ASN A 238 -39.04 31.94 -13.06
CA ASN A 238 -39.18 30.83 -14.00
C ASN A 238 -38.77 29.47 -13.40
N GLY A 239 -38.32 29.44 -12.13
CA GLY A 239 -37.92 28.23 -11.42
C GLY A 239 -36.55 27.68 -11.86
N GLN A 240 -35.77 28.43 -12.63
CA GLN A 240 -34.40 28.06 -12.98
C GLN A 240 -33.45 28.31 -11.80
N SER A 241 -32.23 27.78 -11.90
CA SER A 241 -31.18 27.99 -10.91
C SER A 241 -29.92 28.49 -11.61
N PRO A 242 -29.23 29.51 -11.05
CA PRO A 242 -28.00 30.03 -11.64
C PRO A 242 -26.88 28.99 -11.54
N LEU A 243 -25.96 29.03 -12.51
CA LEU A 243 -24.80 28.15 -12.61
C LEU A 243 -23.62 28.77 -11.87
N LEU A 244 -23.16 28.13 -10.79
CA LEU A 244 -21.96 28.51 -10.06
C LEU A 244 -20.76 27.72 -10.60
N THR A 245 -19.69 28.41 -10.98
CA THR A 245 -18.44 27.78 -11.40
C THR A 245 -17.29 28.29 -10.53
N ILE A 246 -16.52 27.36 -9.96
CA ILE A 246 -15.39 27.65 -9.06
C ILE A 246 -14.17 26.89 -9.55
N PHE A 247 -13.09 27.62 -9.84
CA PHE A 247 -11.78 27.05 -10.10
C PHE A 247 -10.93 27.06 -8.83
N SER A 248 -10.27 25.94 -8.56
CA SER A 248 -9.36 25.76 -7.43
C SER A 248 -8.07 25.11 -7.89
N ALA A 249 -6.96 25.49 -7.26
CA ALA A 249 -5.68 24.82 -7.44
C ALA A 249 -5.64 23.43 -6.77
N GLY A 250 -6.64 23.08 -5.96
CA GLY A 250 -6.79 21.78 -5.31
C GLY A 250 -6.74 21.84 -3.79
N HIS A 251 -6.89 20.70 -3.09
CA HIS A 251 -6.90 19.33 -3.61
C HIS A 251 -8.30 18.66 -3.58
N ALA A 252 -9.17 19.10 -2.67
CA ALA A 252 -10.60 18.83 -2.70
C ALA A 252 -11.38 20.09 -2.31
N LEU A 253 -12.63 20.17 -2.74
CA LEU A 253 -13.51 21.32 -2.53
C LEU A 253 -14.94 20.85 -2.24
N HIS A 254 -15.48 21.32 -1.12
CA HIS A 254 -16.90 21.22 -0.80
C HIS A 254 -17.55 22.60 -0.94
N VAL A 255 -18.69 22.64 -1.62
CA VAL A 255 -19.44 23.88 -1.88
C VAL A 255 -20.71 23.87 -1.05
N PHE A 256 -20.83 24.80 -0.11
CA PHE A 256 -22.03 24.99 0.69
C PHE A 256 -22.75 26.28 0.28
N ILE A 257 -24.06 26.18 0.12
CA ILE A 257 -24.95 27.28 -0.20
C ILE A 257 -25.98 27.38 0.91
N ASN A 258 -26.02 28.52 1.60
CA ASN A 258 -26.90 28.76 2.75
C ASN A 258 -26.82 27.63 3.81
N GLY A 259 -25.59 27.15 4.08
CA GLY A 259 -25.31 26.08 5.05
C GLY A 259 -25.60 24.65 4.56
N GLN A 260 -26.11 24.47 3.34
CA GLN A 260 -26.38 23.14 2.78
C GLN A 260 -25.30 22.75 1.76
N LEU A 261 -24.82 21.51 1.83
CA LEU A 261 -23.86 20.98 0.85
C LEU A 261 -24.52 20.91 -0.53
N SER A 262 -23.97 21.66 -1.49
CA SER A 262 -24.40 21.65 -2.88
C SER A 262 -23.62 20.65 -3.74
N GLY A 263 -22.36 20.38 -3.39
CA GLY A 263 -21.56 19.38 -4.10
C GLY A 263 -20.10 19.32 -3.65
N THR A 264 -19.39 18.33 -4.15
CA THR A 264 -17.99 18.04 -3.82
C THR A 264 -17.23 17.66 -5.08
N VAL A 265 -16.03 18.22 -5.24
CA VAL A 265 -15.07 17.82 -6.29
C VAL A 265 -13.69 17.59 -5.68
N TYR A 266 -12.92 16.67 -6.24
CA TYR A 266 -11.58 16.34 -5.77
C TYR A 266 -10.69 15.90 -6.94
N GLY A 267 -9.38 16.12 -6.78
CA GLY A 267 -8.37 15.83 -7.79
C GLY A 267 -7.66 14.52 -7.50
N GLY A 268 -6.57 14.28 -8.23
CA GLY A 268 -5.62 13.20 -7.96
C GLY A 268 -4.18 13.71 -7.95
N LEU A 269 -3.21 12.84 -7.69
CA LEU A 269 -1.79 13.21 -7.59
C LEU A 269 -1.30 14.00 -8.81
N ASP A 270 -1.57 13.48 -10.02
CA ASP A 270 -1.12 14.11 -11.28
C ASP A 270 -1.92 15.37 -11.65
N ASN A 271 -3.20 15.45 -11.23
CA ASN A 271 -4.11 16.53 -11.58
C ASN A 271 -4.85 17.02 -10.33
N PRO A 272 -4.19 17.84 -9.48
CA PRO A 272 -4.77 18.34 -8.24
C PRO A 272 -5.82 19.45 -8.45
N LYS A 273 -5.75 20.16 -9.59
CA LYS A 273 -6.63 21.29 -9.92
C LYS A 273 -8.08 20.85 -10.11
N LEU A 274 -9.01 21.70 -9.67
CA LEU A 274 -10.44 21.39 -9.63
C LEU A 274 -11.26 22.45 -10.35
N THR A 275 -12.37 21.99 -10.93
CA THR A 275 -13.48 22.85 -11.32
C THR A 275 -14.76 22.28 -10.75
N PHE A 276 -15.43 23.04 -9.89
CA PHE A 276 -16.83 22.79 -9.57
C PHE A 276 -17.68 23.60 -10.55
N SER A 277 -18.69 22.99 -11.17
CA SER A 277 -19.63 23.69 -12.05
C SER A 277 -20.99 23.01 -11.95
N ASP A 278 -21.92 23.62 -11.24
CA ASP A 278 -23.27 23.10 -11.04
C ASP A 278 -24.28 24.22 -10.77
N VAL A 279 -25.56 23.94 -10.97
CA VAL A 279 -26.64 24.86 -10.64
C VAL A 279 -26.86 24.91 -9.14
N VAL A 280 -27.01 26.11 -8.59
CA VAL A 280 -27.14 26.32 -7.14
C VAL A 280 -28.46 26.99 -6.80
N LYS A 281 -29.07 26.56 -5.69
CA LYS A 281 -30.33 27.13 -5.20
C LYS A 281 -30.05 28.41 -4.41
N LEU A 282 -30.39 29.55 -5.00
CA LEU A 282 -30.31 30.86 -4.36
C LEU A 282 -31.71 31.41 -4.10
N THR A 283 -31.87 32.19 -3.04
CA THR A 283 -33.11 32.89 -2.67
C THR A 283 -32.95 34.40 -2.84
N ALA A 284 -34.05 35.15 -2.89
CA ALA A 284 -33.99 36.61 -2.85
C ALA A 284 -33.29 37.08 -1.54
N GLY A 285 -32.49 38.13 -1.64
CA GLY A 285 -31.70 38.65 -0.52
C GLY A 285 -30.26 38.12 -0.49
N VAL A 286 -29.67 38.09 0.70
CA VAL A 286 -28.28 37.65 0.91
C VAL A 286 -28.22 36.13 0.93
N ASN A 287 -27.37 35.56 0.08
CA ASN A 287 -27.05 34.14 0.08
C ASN A 287 -25.60 33.94 0.53
N LYS A 288 -25.38 32.98 1.43
CA LYS A 288 -24.06 32.66 1.97
C LYS A 288 -23.44 31.53 1.15
N ILE A 289 -22.29 31.79 0.54
CA ILE A 289 -21.48 30.79 -0.13
C ILE A 289 -20.28 30.49 0.76
N SER A 290 -20.21 29.26 1.27
CA SER A 290 -19.08 28.77 2.08
C SER A 290 -18.39 27.62 1.36
N LEU A 291 -17.13 27.80 1.04
CA LEU A 291 -16.32 26.84 0.31
C LEU A 291 -15.29 26.25 1.27
N LEU A 292 -15.37 24.94 1.51
CA LEU A 292 -14.35 24.24 2.28
C LEU A 292 -13.31 23.67 1.32
N SER A 293 -12.16 24.32 1.27
CA SER A 293 -11.00 23.86 0.50
C SER A 293 -10.12 22.97 1.36
N VAL A 294 -9.63 21.87 0.79
CA VAL A 294 -8.91 20.83 1.52
C VAL A 294 -7.58 20.49 0.84
N ALA A 295 -6.47 20.59 1.58
CA ALA A 295 -5.16 20.15 1.14
C ALA A 295 -4.89 18.72 1.62
N VAL A 296 -4.72 17.79 0.69
CA VAL A 296 -4.38 16.38 1.00
C VAL A 296 -2.87 16.17 0.89
N GLY A 297 -2.12 16.62 1.89
CA GLY A 297 -0.65 16.72 1.82
C GLY A 297 -0.19 17.80 0.83
N LEU A 298 1.11 18.12 0.83
CA LEU A 298 1.71 19.12 -0.06
C LEU A 298 2.65 18.46 -1.08
N PRO A 299 2.81 19.06 -2.29
CA PRO A 299 3.74 18.55 -3.30
C PRO A 299 5.15 18.34 -2.74
N ASN A 300 5.79 17.23 -3.12
CA ASN A 300 7.10 16.83 -2.59
C ASN A 300 8.11 16.43 -3.67
N VAL A 301 7.76 16.61 -4.95
CA VAL A 301 8.64 16.36 -6.10
C VAL A 301 8.19 17.20 -7.29
N GLY A 302 9.15 17.67 -8.09
CA GLY A 302 8.90 18.53 -9.25
C GLY A 302 9.82 19.76 -9.26
N LEU A 303 10.07 20.34 -10.43
CA LEU A 303 10.80 21.61 -10.49
C LEU A 303 9.92 22.71 -9.91
N HIS A 304 10.45 23.43 -8.91
CA HIS A 304 9.75 24.52 -8.23
C HIS A 304 8.40 24.11 -7.60
N PHE A 305 8.28 22.86 -7.11
CA PHE A 305 7.03 22.38 -6.51
C PHE A 305 6.58 23.23 -5.31
N GLU A 306 7.52 23.92 -4.64
CA GLU A 306 7.26 24.86 -3.54
C GLU A 306 6.46 26.11 -3.96
N THR A 307 6.38 26.38 -5.26
CA THR A 307 5.62 27.50 -5.85
C THR A 307 4.22 27.09 -6.31
N TRP A 308 3.88 25.80 -6.25
CA TRP A 308 2.58 25.31 -6.71
C TRP A 308 1.51 25.63 -5.67
N ASN A 309 0.44 26.26 -6.13
CA ASN A 309 -0.63 26.74 -5.26
C ASN A 309 -1.58 25.62 -4.82
N ALA A 310 -2.21 25.82 -3.66
CA ALA A 310 -3.44 25.13 -3.26
C ALA A 310 -4.56 26.15 -2.99
N GLY A 311 -5.80 25.67 -2.87
CA GLY A 311 -6.93 26.52 -2.49
C GLY A 311 -7.74 27.09 -3.65
N VAL A 312 -8.75 27.89 -3.32
CA VAL A 312 -9.62 28.56 -4.29
C VAL A 312 -8.96 29.87 -4.72
N LEU A 313 -8.38 29.89 -5.92
CA LEU A 313 -7.78 31.09 -6.54
C LEU A 313 -8.60 31.65 -7.70
N GLY A 314 -9.72 31.01 -8.00
CA GLY A 314 -10.66 31.43 -9.01
C GLY A 314 -10.19 31.13 -10.44
N PRO A 315 -10.97 31.58 -11.44
CA PRO A 315 -12.15 32.43 -11.28
C PRO A 315 -13.32 31.76 -10.54
N VAL A 316 -14.15 32.56 -9.88
CA VAL A 316 -15.43 32.16 -9.27
C VAL A 316 -16.54 32.96 -9.93
N THR A 317 -17.40 32.29 -10.71
CA THR A 317 -18.42 32.97 -11.52
C THR A 317 -19.82 32.43 -11.25
N LEU A 318 -20.81 33.31 -11.30
CA LEU A 318 -22.22 33.00 -11.18
C LEU A 318 -22.96 33.46 -12.43
N LYS A 319 -23.42 32.51 -13.25
CA LYS A 319 -24.07 32.76 -14.54
C LYS A 319 -25.58 32.53 -14.43
N GLY A 320 -26.37 33.30 -15.20
CA GLY A 320 -27.82 33.15 -15.26
C GLY A 320 -28.57 34.17 -14.40
N LEU A 321 -27.90 35.27 -14.06
CA LEU A 321 -28.52 36.44 -13.46
C LEU A 321 -29.07 37.36 -14.56
N ASN A 322 -29.95 38.29 -14.21
CA ASN A 322 -30.46 39.33 -15.12
C ASN A 322 -29.30 40.16 -15.72
N GLU A 323 -28.25 40.41 -14.94
CA GLU A 323 -27.02 41.10 -15.35
C GLU A 323 -26.07 40.21 -16.20
N GLY A 324 -26.44 38.95 -16.46
CA GLY A 324 -25.63 37.99 -17.20
C GLY A 324 -24.79 37.10 -16.29
N THR A 325 -23.49 37.39 -16.18
CA THR A 325 -22.54 36.61 -15.37
C THR A 325 -21.78 37.53 -14.42
N ARG A 326 -21.84 37.21 -13.13
CA ARG A 326 -21.10 37.92 -12.07
C ARG A 326 -19.80 37.19 -11.78
N ASP A 327 -18.69 37.92 -11.75
CA ASP A 327 -17.40 37.41 -11.26
C ASP A 327 -17.24 37.78 -9.77
N LEU A 328 -17.23 36.77 -8.91
CA LEU A 328 -17.13 36.91 -7.46
C LEU A 328 -15.66 36.96 -6.99
N SER A 329 -14.69 36.76 -7.88
CA SER A 329 -13.28 36.56 -7.51
C SER A 329 -12.64 37.76 -6.82
N LYS A 330 -13.12 38.98 -7.11
CA LYS A 330 -12.55 40.24 -6.59
C LYS A 330 -13.34 40.85 -5.43
N GLN A 331 -14.46 40.24 -5.03
CA GLN A 331 -15.29 40.77 -3.96
C GLN A 331 -14.68 40.50 -2.57
N LYS A 332 -15.38 40.91 -1.52
CA LYS A 332 -14.97 40.64 -0.15
C LYS A 332 -15.13 39.13 0.14
N TRP A 333 -14.05 38.49 0.55
CA TRP A 333 -14.00 37.11 1.03
C TRP A 333 -13.60 37.08 2.50
N SER A 334 -14.30 36.29 3.30
CA SER A 334 -13.94 35.96 4.68
C SER A 334 -13.27 34.58 4.71
N TYR A 335 -12.28 34.43 5.58
CA TYR A 335 -11.49 33.21 5.71
C TYR A 335 -11.55 32.69 7.14
N LYS A 336 -11.67 31.36 7.29
CA LYS A 336 -11.54 30.67 8.58
C LYS A 336 -10.59 29.49 8.42
N ILE A 337 -9.55 29.47 9.25
CA ILE A 337 -8.53 28.43 9.25
C ILE A 337 -9.01 27.27 10.11
N GLY A 338 -9.07 26.08 9.53
CA GLY A 338 -9.37 24.84 10.24
C GLY A 338 -10.85 24.61 10.54
N LEU A 339 -11.09 23.61 11.37
CA LEU A 339 -12.41 23.22 11.85
C LEU A 339 -12.62 23.64 13.30
N LYS A 340 -13.87 23.87 13.71
CA LYS A 340 -14.26 24.11 15.10
C LYS A 340 -13.91 22.93 15.99
N GLY A 341 -14.03 21.70 15.49
CA GLY A 341 -13.59 20.52 16.21
C GLY A 341 -12.06 20.43 16.39
N GLU A 342 -11.27 21.02 15.49
CA GLU A 342 -9.82 21.15 15.65
C GLU A 342 -9.47 22.16 16.74
N SER A 343 -10.06 23.37 16.70
CA SER A 343 -9.83 24.41 17.71
C SER A 343 -10.30 23.98 19.11
N SER A 344 -11.37 23.19 19.18
CA SER A 344 -11.88 22.58 20.42
C SER A 344 -11.12 21.31 20.84
N SER A 345 -10.13 20.88 20.05
CA SER A 345 -9.31 19.69 20.30
C SER A 345 -10.13 18.42 20.58
N LEU A 346 -11.22 18.20 19.83
CA LEU A 346 -12.17 17.10 20.07
C LEU A 346 -11.53 15.70 19.99
N HIS A 347 -10.37 15.60 19.33
CA HIS A 347 -9.56 14.37 19.25
C HIS A 347 -8.89 13.99 20.58
N THR A 348 -8.86 14.88 21.57
CA THR A 348 -8.28 14.65 22.91
C THR A 348 -9.34 14.28 23.93
N VAL A 349 -8.96 13.61 25.02
CA VAL A 349 -9.89 13.29 26.12
C VAL A 349 -10.53 14.54 26.70
N SER A 350 -9.73 15.56 27.01
CA SER A 350 -10.19 16.84 27.59
C SER A 350 -11.01 17.68 26.62
N GLY A 351 -10.61 17.76 25.35
CA GLY A 351 -11.37 18.49 24.34
C GLY A 351 -12.68 17.80 24.01
N SER A 352 -12.75 16.47 24.02
CA SER A 352 -13.97 15.73 23.73
C SER A 352 -15.13 15.99 24.71
N THR A 353 -14.89 16.62 25.87
CA THR A 353 -15.94 16.99 26.83
C THR A 353 -16.50 18.40 26.63
N SER A 354 -15.98 19.16 25.65
CA SER A 354 -16.39 20.56 25.43
C SER A 354 -17.67 20.72 24.59
N VAL A 355 -18.22 19.63 24.06
CA VAL A 355 -19.42 19.64 23.20
C VAL A 355 -20.41 18.56 23.61
N ASP A 356 -21.68 18.78 23.26
CA ASP A 356 -22.76 17.81 23.47
C ASP A 356 -22.78 16.77 22.35
N TRP A 357 -22.47 15.53 22.71
CA TRP A 357 -22.45 14.41 21.78
C TRP A 357 -23.81 13.70 21.69
N MET A 358 -24.27 13.47 20.46
CA MET A 358 -25.50 12.73 20.19
C MET A 358 -25.23 11.22 20.20
N LYS A 359 -26.17 10.43 20.76
CA LYS A 359 -26.05 8.98 20.92
C LYS A 359 -27.34 8.26 20.50
N GLY A 360 -27.28 6.94 20.35
CA GLY A 360 -28.45 6.10 20.09
C GLY A 360 -29.14 6.45 18.78
N SER A 361 -30.46 6.65 18.79
CA SER A 361 -31.25 6.98 17.59
C SER A 361 -30.94 8.36 16.98
N LEU A 362 -30.22 9.22 17.71
CA LEU A 362 -29.79 10.54 17.24
C LEU A 362 -28.40 10.51 16.59
N LEU A 363 -27.76 9.33 16.48
CA LEU A 363 -26.49 9.17 15.79
C LEU A 363 -26.66 9.53 14.31
N ALA A 364 -26.08 10.64 13.89
CA ALA A 364 -26.07 11.03 12.48
C ALA A 364 -25.13 10.10 11.71
N THR A 365 -25.54 9.63 10.53
CA THR A 365 -24.70 8.80 9.65
C THR A 365 -24.83 9.31 8.21
N LYS A 366 -23.83 9.06 7.37
CA LYS A 366 -23.83 9.42 5.94
C LYS A 366 -24.10 10.92 5.69
N GLN A 367 -23.66 11.75 6.63
CA GLN A 367 -23.72 13.20 6.56
C GLN A 367 -22.28 13.75 6.55
N PRO A 368 -22.02 14.83 5.80
CA PRO A 368 -20.70 15.45 5.77
C PRO A 368 -20.38 16.14 7.11
N LEU A 369 -19.09 16.40 7.31
CA LEU A 369 -18.54 17.15 8.45
C LEU A 369 -19.08 16.65 9.80
N LYS A 370 -18.72 15.40 10.15
CA LYS A 370 -19.08 14.77 11.43
C LYS A 370 -17.86 14.39 12.22
N TRP A 371 -17.93 14.59 13.52
CA TRP A 371 -17.02 13.98 14.46
C TRP A 371 -17.71 12.77 15.07
N TYR A 372 -17.00 11.65 15.14
CA TYR A 372 -17.42 10.45 15.84
C TYR A 372 -16.43 10.12 16.94
N LYS A 373 -16.94 9.63 18.07
CA LYS A 373 -16.08 9.06 19.11
C LYS A 373 -16.65 7.78 19.69
N THR A 374 -15.76 6.94 20.19
CA THR A 374 -16.09 5.75 20.98
C THR A 374 -14.94 5.42 21.93
N THR A 375 -15.20 4.53 22.88
CA THR A 375 -14.16 4.00 23.77
C THR A 375 -14.10 2.49 23.70
N PHE A 376 -12.89 1.91 23.74
CA PHE A 376 -12.72 0.47 23.61
C PHE A 376 -11.58 -0.09 24.46
N ARG A 377 -11.60 -1.41 24.66
CA ARG A 377 -10.51 -2.16 25.31
C ARG A 377 -9.52 -2.68 24.26
N ALA A 378 -8.24 -2.70 24.58
CA ALA A 378 -7.25 -3.24 23.68
C ALA A 378 -7.52 -4.75 23.46
N PRO A 379 -7.49 -5.25 22.22
CA PRO A 379 -7.55 -6.68 21.96
C PRO A 379 -6.39 -7.42 22.61
N GLU A 380 -6.60 -8.68 22.97
CA GLU A 380 -5.50 -9.53 23.46
C GLU A 380 -4.45 -9.83 22.37
N GLY A 381 -3.34 -10.42 22.80
CA GLY A 381 -2.24 -10.85 21.92
C GLY A 381 -1.30 -9.73 21.48
N ASN A 382 -0.36 -10.08 20.62
CA ASN A 382 0.70 -9.20 20.13
C ASN A 382 0.61 -8.95 18.61
N ASP A 383 -0.39 -9.51 17.93
CA ASP A 383 -0.57 -9.34 16.49
C ASP A 383 -0.80 -7.87 16.14
N PRO A 384 -0.27 -7.33 15.03
CA PRO A 384 -0.51 -5.94 14.64
C PRO A 384 -2.00 -5.64 14.44
N LEU A 385 -2.38 -4.38 14.63
CA LEU A 385 -3.78 -3.93 14.58
C LEU A 385 -3.99 -2.88 13.50
N ALA A 386 -5.20 -2.83 12.96
CA ALA A 386 -5.65 -1.73 12.09
C ALA A 386 -7.13 -1.44 12.33
N LEU A 387 -7.59 -0.28 11.88
CA LEU A 387 -9.02 0.02 11.71
C LEU A 387 -9.43 -0.32 10.28
N ASP A 388 -10.48 -1.11 10.11
CA ASP A 388 -11.20 -1.25 8.85
C ASP A 388 -12.16 -0.09 8.70
N MET A 389 -11.87 0.81 7.76
CA MET A 389 -12.64 2.03 7.53
C MET A 389 -13.50 1.94 6.26
N ASN A 390 -13.73 0.76 5.70
CA ASN A 390 -14.39 0.62 4.39
C ASN A 390 -15.81 1.20 4.32
N SER A 391 -16.49 1.41 5.46
CA SER A 391 -17.81 2.04 5.56
C SER A 391 -17.77 3.57 5.62
N MET A 392 -16.57 4.16 5.63
CA MET A 392 -16.33 5.59 5.79
C MET A 392 -15.96 6.26 4.46
N GLY A 393 -15.89 7.59 4.46
CA GLY A 393 -15.63 8.40 3.28
C GLY A 393 -14.19 8.92 3.26
N LYS A 394 -13.97 10.04 3.94
CA LYS A 394 -12.67 10.74 4.03
C LYS A 394 -12.56 11.46 5.38
N GLY A 395 -11.36 11.66 5.88
CA GLY A 395 -11.09 12.58 6.97
C GLY A 395 -9.86 12.17 7.78
N GLN A 396 -9.94 12.20 9.11
CA GLN A 396 -8.78 11.94 10.00
C GLN A 396 -9.16 11.04 11.18
N ILE A 397 -8.19 10.27 11.67
CA ILE A 397 -8.36 9.30 12.77
C ILE A 397 -7.38 9.62 13.90
N TRP A 398 -7.86 9.53 15.14
CA TRP A 398 -7.03 9.60 16.35
C TRP A 398 -7.34 8.49 17.33
N ILE A 399 -6.29 8.02 18.01
CA ILE A 399 -6.40 7.10 19.15
C ILE A 399 -5.66 7.72 20.33
N ASN A 400 -6.36 7.90 21.44
CA ASN A 400 -5.81 8.51 22.66
C ASN A 400 -5.14 9.88 22.39
N GLY A 401 -5.70 10.68 21.48
CA GLY A 401 -5.15 11.97 21.06
C GLY A 401 -4.01 11.87 20.03
N GLN A 402 -3.45 10.69 19.77
CA GLN A 402 -2.41 10.49 18.77
C GLN A 402 -3.04 10.31 17.38
N SER A 403 -2.55 11.06 16.39
CA SER A 403 -3.09 11.02 15.04
C SER A 403 -2.59 9.78 14.30
N ILE A 404 -3.52 8.89 13.96
CA ILE A 404 -3.28 7.72 13.11
C ILE A 404 -3.05 8.16 11.66
N GLY A 405 -3.70 9.25 11.26
CA GLY A 405 -3.50 9.91 9.99
C GLY A 405 -4.79 10.10 9.22
N ARG A 406 -4.66 10.44 7.94
CA ARG A 406 -5.81 10.62 7.05
C ARG A 406 -6.46 9.26 6.75
N HIS A 407 -7.75 9.26 6.53
CA HIS A 407 -8.42 8.14 5.86
C HIS A 407 -9.15 8.63 4.63
N TRP A 408 -9.09 7.84 3.56
CA TRP A 408 -9.86 8.11 2.34
C TRP A 408 -10.29 6.82 1.61
N PRO A 409 -10.96 5.87 2.29
CA PRO A 409 -11.48 4.65 1.67
C PRO A 409 -12.55 4.89 0.59
N GLY A 410 -13.14 6.09 0.57
CA GLY A 410 -14.02 6.55 -0.50
C GLY A 410 -13.32 6.75 -1.85
N TYR A 411 -12.00 7.00 -1.87
CA TYR A 411 -11.26 7.12 -3.13
C TYR A 411 -10.85 5.75 -3.64
N LYS A 412 -11.66 5.23 -4.57
CA LYS A 412 -11.45 3.90 -5.17
C LYS A 412 -10.21 3.89 -6.07
N ALA A 413 -9.45 2.82 -5.95
CA ALA A 413 -8.24 2.56 -6.71
C ALA A 413 -8.56 2.39 -8.20
N HIS A 414 -7.94 3.20 -9.04
CA HIS A 414 -8.01 3.12 -10.50
C HIS A 414 -6.63 2.88 -11.10
N GLY A 415 -6.61 2.41 -12.35
CA GLY A 415 -5.39 2.06 -13.08
C GLY A 415 -5.49 0.69 -13.75
N GLY A 416 -4.37 0.20 -14.25
CA GLY A 416 -4.28 -1.15 -14.82
C GLY A 416 -3.89 -2.17 -13.75
N CYS A 417 -4.83 -3.02 -13.36
CA CYS A 417 -4.54 -4.25 -12.62
C CYS A 417 -4.66 -5.43 -13.58
N GLY A 418 -3.66 -6.29 -13.60
CA GLY A 418 -3.61 -7.45 -14.49
C GLY A 418 -2.61 -8.48 -14.00
N ASP A 419 -2.48 -9.56 -14.77
CA ASP A 419 -1.51 -10.61 -14.46
C ASP A 419 -0.09 -10.05 -14.46
N CYS A 420 0.65 -10.40 -13.41
CA CYS A 420 2.03 -9.96 -13.20
C CYS A 420 2.97 -11.15 -13.34
N SER A 421 4.01 -11.00 -14.16
CA SER A 421 5.15 -11.91 -14.22
C SER A 421 6.40 -11.23 -13.66
N TYR A 422 7.22 -11.98 -12.92
CA TYR A 422 8.53 -11.48 -12.48
C TYR A 422 9.47 -11.20 -13.66
N ALA A 423 9.35 -11.95 -14.76
CA ALA A 423 10.30 -11.87 -15.84
C ALA A 423 10.16 -10.57 -16.67
N GLY A 424 11.29 -10.03 -17.09
CA GLY A 424 11.39 -8.80 -17.89
C GLY A 424 11.34 -7.52 -17.06
N THR A 425 11.72 -6.41 -17.69
CA THR A 425 11.88 -5.10 -17.05
C THR A 425 10.68 -4.70 -16.20
N TYR A 426 10.91 -4.35 -14.94
CA TYR A 426 9.91 -3.85 -14.02
C TYR A 426 9.62 -2.36 -14.24
N THR A 427 8.36 -1.97 -14.05
CA THR A 427 7.91 -0.59 -13.87
C THR A 427 6.88 -0.56 -12.73
N ASP A 428 6.67 0.59 -12.09
CA ASP A 428 5.64 0.81 -11.06
C ASP A 428 4.21 0.50 -11.56
N LYS A 429 4.02 0.39 -12.88
CA LYS A 429 2.77 0.04 -13.56
C LYS A 429 2.61 -1.45 -13.87
N LYS A 430 3.67 -2.25 -13.74
CA LYS A 430 3.70 -3.64 -14.19
C LYS A 430 2.81 -4.56 -13.34
N CYS A 431 2.86 -4.39 -12.02
CA CYS A 431 2.21 -5.29 -11.07
C CYS A 431 1.43 -4.46 -10.06
N ARG A 432 0.13 -4.29 -10.30
CA ARG A 432 -0.76 -3.52 -9.44
C ARG A 432 -1.99 -4.34 -9.04
N THR A 433 -2.50 -4.09 -7.84
CA THR A 433 -3.66 -4.78 -7.26
C THR A 433 -4.68 -3.78 -6.74
N ASN A 434 -5.78 -4.29 -6.18
CA ASN A 434 -6.85 -3.53 -5.54
C ASN A 434 -7.65 -2.57 -6.45
N CYS A 435 -7.54 -2.62 -7.78
CA CYS A 435 -8.39 -1.82 -8.66
C CYS A 435 -9.88 -2.06 -8.37
N GLY A 436 -10.66 -0.98 -8.30
CA GLY A 436 -12.09 -0.99 -7.95
C GLY A 436 -12.39 -0.99 -6.44
N GLU A 437 -11.41 -1.34 -5.61
CA GLU A 437 -11.52 -1.32 -4.15
C GLU A 437 -11.05 0.02 -3.57
N ALA A 438 -11.14 0.20 -2.25
CA ALA A 438 -10.53 1.35 -1.59
C ALA A 438 -9.00 1.34 -1.80
N SER A 439 -8.43 2.46 -2.25
CA SER A 439 -6.97 2.63 -2.36
C SER A 439 -6.25 2.33 -1.04
N GLN A 440 -6.86 2.71 0.09
CA GLN A 440 -6.51 2.21 1.41
C GLN A 440 -7.77 1.93 2.24
N ARG A 441 -7.92 0.67 2.67
CA ARG A 441 -9.02 0.21 3.53
C ARG A 441 -8.66 0.15 5.00
N TRP A 442 -7.47 -0.36 5.30
CA TRP A 442 -7.00 -0.61 6.66
C TRP A 442 -6.00 0.46 7.09
N TYR A 443 -6.18 0.97 8.30
CA TYR A 443 -5.39 2.07 8.86
C TYR A 443 -4.67 1.59 10.12
N HIS A 444 -3.34 1.53 10.07
CA HIS A 444 -2.51 0.92 11.10
C HIS A 444 -2.68 1.58 12.48
N VAL A 445 -2.91 0.75 13.50
CA VAL A 445 -2.98 1.14 14.90
C VAL A 445 -1.79 0.55 15.66
N PRO A 446 -0.79 1.36 16.05
CA PRO A 446 0.32 0.89 16.86
C PRO A 446 -0.18 0.35 18.20
N ARG A 447 0.20 -0.90 18.52
CA ARG A 447 -0.11 -1.54 19.81
C ARG A 447 0.33 -0.70 21.01
N SER A 448 1.47 -0.01 20.88
CA SER A 448 2.04 0.86 21.92
C SER A 448 1.23 2.13 22.21
N TRP A 449 0.28 2.50 21.35
CA TRP A 449 -0.62 3.64 21.58
C TRP A 449 -1.86 3.26 22.39
N LEU A 450 -2.03 1.97 22.69
CA LEU A 450 -3.20 1.46 23.40
C LEU A 450 -2.91 1.23 24.88
N ASN A 451 -3.83 1.70 25.72
CA ASN A 451 -4.00 1.28 27.10
C ASN A 451 -4.77 -0.04 27.16
N PRO A 452 -4.69 -0.83 28.25
CA PRO A 452 -5.48 -2.06 28.39
C PRO A 452 -6.99 -1.82 28.23
N SER A 453 -7.50 -0.69 28.70
CA SER A 453 -8.90 -0.28 28.59
C SER A 453 -9.05 1.23 28.48
N GLY A 454 -10.23 1.69 28.07
CA GLY A 454 -10.55 3.12 28.03
C GLY A 454 -9.86 3.88 26.91
N ASN A 455 -9.49 3.19 25.83
CA ASN A 455 -8.91 3.84 24.66
C ASN A 455 -9.96 4.68 23.97
N LEU A 456 -9.68 5.97 23.75
CA LEU A 456 -10.53 6.88 23.02
C LEU A 456 -10.19 6.79 21.52
N LEU A 457 -11.15 6.41 20.70
CA LEU A 457 -11.08 6.52 19.24
C LEU A 457 -11.93 7.71 18.81
N VAL A 458 -11.32 8.65 18.08
CA VAL A 458 -12.01 9.79 17.46
C VAL A 458 -11.79 9.74 15.95
N VAL A 459 -12.85 9.98 15.20
CA VAL A 459 -12.82 10.05 13.74
C VAL A 459 -13.51 11.33 13.31
N PHE A 460 -12.80 12.17 12.54
CA PHE A 460 -13.45 13.22 11.77
C PHE A 460 -13.78 12.65 10.38
N GLU A 461 -15.06 12.64 10.02
CA GLU A 461 -15.60 12.22 8.73
C GLU A 461 -16.05 13.46 7.93
N GLU A 462 -15.30 13.75 6.89
CA GLU A 462 -15.43 14.89 6.00
C GLU A 462 -16.59 14.72 5.01
N TRP A 463 -16.75 13.54 4.41
CA TRP A 463 -17.69 13.30 3.31
C TRP A 463 -19.04 12.75 3.78
N GLY A 464 -19.00 11.75 4.65
CA GLY A 464 -20.16 11.03 5.14
C GLY A 464 -19.93 9.52 5.07
N GLY A 465 -19.97 8.89 6.24
CA GLY A 465 -19.77 7.45 6.41
C GLY A 465 -20.74 6.86 7.42
N ASP A 466 -20.76 5.53 7.51
CA ASP A 466 -21.45 4.80 8.56
C ASP A 466 -20.43 4.28 9.59
N PRO A 467 -20.33 4.91 10.78
CA PRO A 467 -19.34 4.52 11.77
C PRO A 467 -19.62 3.12 12.34
N THR A 468 -20.84 2.60 12.24
CA THR A 468 -21.19 1.27 12.76
C THR A 468 -20.48 0.14 11.98
N GLY A 469 -20.03 0.41 10.76
CA GLY A 469 -19.22 -0.51 9.96
C GLY A 469 -17.72 -0.51 10.29
N ILE A 470 -17.24 0.45 11.11
CA ILE A 470 -15.85 0.49 11.53
C ILE A 470 -15.57 -0.68 12.48
N SER A 471 -14.47 -1.40 12.24
CA SER A 471 -14.01 -2.45 13.14
C SER A 471 -12.51 -2.38 13.36
N LEU A 472 -12.06 -2.80 14.54
CA LEU A 472 -10.66 -3.06 14.81
C LEU A 472 -10.34 -4.48 14.32
N VAL A 473 -9.29 -4.61 13.54
CA VAL A 473 -8.87 -5.88 12.93
C VAL A 473 -7.46 -6.22 13.36
N LYS A 474 -7.18 -7.51 13.53
CA LYS A 474 -5.83 -8.06 13.70
C LYS A 474 -5.27 -8.53 12.37
N ARG A 475 -3.98 -8.28 12.16
CA ARG A 475 -3.21 -8.77 11.00
C ARG A 475 -2.55 -10.10 11.35
N THR A 476 -2.85 -11.13 10.58
CA THR A 476 -2.30 -12.50 10.73
C THR A 476 -2.01 -13.13 9.37
N ALA A 477 -1.28 -14.25 9.34
CA ALA A 477 -1.18 -15.09 8.15
C ALA A 477 -2.36 -16.09 8.12
N ALA A 478 -3.20 -16.05 7.08
CA ALA A 478 -4.29 -17.01 6.88
C ALA A 478 -3.78 -18.39 6.47
N SER A 479 -2.90 -18.40 5.46
CA SER A 479 -2.30 -19.59 4.92
C SER A 479 -0.84 -19.34 4.60
N VAL A 480 -0.10 -20.44 4.59
CA VAL A 480 1.33 -20.47 4.31
C VAL A 480 1.57 -21.44 3.17
N CYS A 481 2.50 -21.07 2.29
CA CYS A 481 2.76 -21.81 1.07
C CYS A 481 4.23 -22.14 0.88
N ALA A 482 4.50 -23.26 0.24
CA ALA A 482 5.83 -23.59 -0.28
C ALA A 482 5.71 -23.89 -1.76
N ASP A 483 6.68 -23.42 -2.55
CA ASP A 483 6.68 -23.58 -4.00
C ASP A 483 8.08 -23.91 -4.51
N ILE A 484 8.49 -25.18 -4.37
CA ILE A 484 9.89 -25.60 -4.45
C ILE A 484 10.10 -26.60 -5.58
N PHE A 485 11.07 -26.31 -6.46
CA PHE A 485 11.44 -27.22 -7.54
C PHE A 485 12.24 -28.41 -7.02
N GLU A 486 12.11 -29.55 -7.70
CA GLU A 486 13.07 -30.63 -7.52
C GLU A 486 14.48 -30.18 -7.94
N GLY A 487 15.50 -30.65 -7.23
CA GLY A 487 16.89 -30.23 -7.49
C GLY A 487 17.21 -28.76 -7.20
N GLN A 488 16.28 -27.97 -6.64
CA GLN A 488 16.51 -26.56 -6.33
C GLN A 488 17.71 -26.36 -5.37
N PRO A 489 18.65 -25.45 -5.69
CA PRO A 489 19.75 -25.06 -4.82
C PRO A 489 19.29 -24.59 -3.44
N THR A 490 20.03 -24.91 -2.39
CA THR A 490 19.74 -24.46 -1.02
C THR A 490 21.00 -24.17 -0.22
N LEU A 491 21.05 -23.03 0.46
CA LEU A 491 22.20 -22.56 1.26
C LEU A 491 22.63 -23.50 2.38
N LYS A 492 21.69 -24.22 3.01
CA LYS A 492 21.97 -25.14 4.13
C LYS A 492 22.92 -26.29 3.76
N ASN A 493 23.21 -26.48 2.48
CA ASN A 493 23.96 -27.62 1.96
C ASN A 493 25.32 -27.23 1.36
N TRP A 494 25.74 -25.97 1.49
CA TRP A 494 27.08 -25.49 1.16
C TRP A 494 28.12 -26.17 2.07
N GLY A 495 28.78 -27.20 1.54
CA GLY A 495 29.72 -28.08 2.27
C GLY A 495 29.37 -29.58 2.24
N MET A 496 28.13 -29.97 1.91
CA MET A 496 27.77 -31.38 1.66
C MET A 496 27.89 -31.79 0.19
N LEU A 497 27.82 -30.82 -0.74
CA LEU A 497 28.00 -31.03 -2.18
C LEU A 497 29.39 -31.60 -2.54
N THR A 498 30.41 -31.35 -1.70
CA THR A 498 31.76 -31.91 -1.83
C THR A 498 31.85 -33.40 -1.46
N THR A 499 30.81 -33.97 -0.82
CA THR A 499 30.83 -35.35 -0.26
C THR A 499 30.03 -36.39 -1.06
N GLY A 500 29.54 -36.05 -2.26
CA GLY A 500 28.84 -37.01 -3.13
C GLY A 500 27.46 -37.48 -2.62
N ARG A 501 26.92 -36.92 -1.53
CA ARG A 501 25.57 -37.23 -1.05
C ARG A 501 24.52 -36.51 -1.90
N VAL A 502 23.56 -37.27 -2.45
CA VAL A 502 22.40 -36.73 -3.20
C VAL A 502 21.56 -35.87 -2.26
N ASN A 503 21.73 -34.56 -2.36
CA ASN A 503 21.02 -33.59 -1.56
C ASN A 503 19.65 -33.28 -2.19
N ARG A 504 18.60 -33.25 -1.37
CA ARG A 504 17.22 -33.08 -1.84
C ARG A 504 16.59 -31.83 -1.23
N PRO A 505 15.98 -30.96 -2.05
CA PRO A 505 15.31 -29.77 -1.55
C PRO A 505 14.15 -30.14 -0.63
N LYS A 506 13.84 -29.24 0.30
CA LYS A 506 12.77 -29.39 1.28
C LYS A 506 11.83 -28.19 1.21
N ALA A 507 10.54 -28.45 1.05
CA ALA A 507 9.50 -27.48 1.25
C ALA A 507 9.29 -27.30 2.76
N HIS A 508 9.55 -26.08 3.25
CA HIS A 508 9.37 -25.72 4.65
C HIS A 508 8.05 -24.98 4.81
N LEU A 509 7.26 -25.37 5.81
CA LEU A 509 6.02 -24.69 6.20
C LEU A 509 6.06 -24.42 7.70
N TRP A 510 5.66 -23.23 8.10
CA TRP A 510 5.60 -22.78 9.48
C TRP A 510 4.48 -21.75 9.68
N CYS A 511 3.63 -22.00 10.66
CA CYS A 511 2.58 -21.09 11.09
C CYS A 511 3.07 -20.12 12.17
N PRO A 512 2.44 -18.94 12.31
CA PRO A 512 2.76 -17.97 13.35
C PRO A 512 2.81 -18.58 14.78
N PRO A 513 3.51 -17.95 15.73
CA PRO A 513 3.56 -18.39 17.13
C PRO A 513 2.17 -18.63 17.72
N GLY A 514 1.97 -19.79 18.34
CA GLY A 514 0.69 -20.17 18.95
C GLY A 514 -0.30 -20.88 18.01
N GLN A 515 -0.07 -20.87 16.70
CA GLN A 515 -0.92 -21.57 15.73
C GLN A 515 -0.30 -22.89 15.27
N LYS A 516 -1.13 -23.77 14.70
CA LYS A 516 -0.69 -25.00 14.06
C LYS A 516 -1.23 -25.08 12.64
N ILE A 517 -0.59 -25.89 11.81
CA ILE A 517 -1.13 -26.26 10.51
C ILE A 517 -2.36 -27.13 10.77
N SER A 518 -3.55 -26.61 10.53
CA SER A 518 -4.80 -27.34 10.75
C SER A 518 -5.21 -28.17 9.55
N GLN A 519 -4.91 -27.70 8.34
CA GLN A 519 -5.29 -28.36 7.11
C GLN A 519 -4.29 -28.06 5.98
N ILE A 520 -4.10 -29.04 5.09
CA ILE A 520 -3.51 -28.81 3.76
C ILE A 520 -4.64 -28.46 2.80
N LYS A 521 -4.70 -27.20 2.37
CA LYS A 521 -5.73 -26.70 1.45
C LYS A 521 -5.43 -27.13 0.01
N PHE A 522 -4.16 -27.17 -0.36
CA PHE A 522 -3.71 -27.60 -1.68
C PHE A 522 -2.34 -28.28 -1.59
N ALA A 523 -2.12 -29.32 -2.39
CA ALA A 523 -0.81 -29.89 -2.63
C ALA A 523 -0.72 -30.50 -4.03
N SER A 524 0.33 -30.18 -4.77
CA SER A 524 0.60 -30.79 -6.07
C SER A 524 2.10 -30.88 -6.31
N TYR A 525 2.57 -32.10 -6.61
CA TYR A 525 3.90 -32.36 -7.13
C TYR A 525 3.79 -32.71 -8.62
N GLY A 526 4.43 -31.91 -9.48
CA GLY A 526 4.30 -32.02 -10.93
C GLY A 526 4.52 -30.66 -11.59
N LEU A 527 3.52 -30.19 -12.35
CA LEU A 527 3.51 -28.88 -13.01
C LEU A 527 2.38 -27.97 -12.52
N PRO A 528 2.28 -27.69 -11.20
CA PRO A 528 1.24 -26.81 -10.66
C PRO A 528 1.35 -25.38 -11.21
N GLN A 529 0.20 -24.71 -11.29
CA GLN A 529 0.08 -23.33 -11.75
C GLN A 529 -0.46 -22.42 -10.63
N GLY A 530 -0.33 -21.10 -10.83
CA GLY A 530 -0.79 -20.08 -9.90
C GLY A 530 0.26 -19.73 -8.85
N THR A 531 -0.16 -18.92 -7.88
CA THR A 531 0.66 -18.44 -6.76
C THR A 531 -0.01 -18.82 -5.43
N CYS A 532 0.66 -18.55 -4.31
CA CYS A 532 0.09 -18.80 -2.98
C CYS A 532 -1.33 -18.20 -2.86
N GLY A 533 -2.30 -19.00 -2.43
CA GLY A 533 -3.71 -18.62 -2.36
C GLY A 533 -4.53 -18.91 -3.63
N SER A 534 -3.88 -19.12 -4.78
CA SER A 534 -4.51 -19.36 -6.09
C SER A 534 -3.96 -20.60 -6.82
N PHE A 535 -3.23 -21.47 -6.10
CA PHE A 535 -2.67 -22.67 -6.71
C PHE A 535 -3.75 -23.58 -7.31
N ARG A 536 -3.40 -24.18 -8.44
CA ARG A 536 -4.22 -25.18 -9.13
C ARG A 536 -3.34 -26.28 -9.71
N GLU A 537 -3.93 -27.45 -9.88
CA GLU A 537 -3.28 -28.55 -10.61
C GLU A 537 -3.02 -28.11 -12.05
N GLY A 538 -1.86 -28.49 -12.58
CA GLY A 538 -1.56 -28.31 -14.00
C GLY A 538 -1.76 -29.60 -14.77
N SER A 539 -1.18 -29.68 -15.97
CA SER A 539 -1.26 -30.85 -16.84
C SER A 539 -0.58 -32.10 -16.29
N CYS A 540 0.23 -31.97 -15.24
CA CYS A 540 0.93 -33.06 -14.57
C CYS A 540 0.78 -32.94 -13.05
N HIS A 541 0.31 -34.02 -12.43
CA HIS A 541 0.08 -34.14 -10.99
C HIS A 541 0.34 -35.57 -10.51
N ALA A 542 1.12 -35.73 -9.44
CA ALA A 542 1.34 -37.01 -8.79
C ALA A 542 0.18 -37.38 -7.85
N HIS A 543 -0.38 -38.58 -7.98
CA HIS A 543 -1.54 -39.05 -7.20
C HIS A 543 -1.34 -39.06 -5.66
N LYS A 544 -0.10 -39.05 -5.15
CA LYS A 544 0.20 -38.95 -3.71
C LYS A 544 0.69 -37.56 -3.27
N SER A 545 0.37 -36.52 -4.03
CA SER A 545 0.81 -35.15 -3.73
C SER A 545 0.44 -34.68 -2.32
N TYR A 546 -0.70 -35.15 -1.79
CA TYR A 546 -1.21 -34.76 -0.47
C TYR A 546 -0.64 -35.56 0.70
N ASP A 547 -0.28 -36.83 0.48
CA ASP A 547 0.06 -37.79 1.55
C ASP A 547 1.17 -37.28 2.49
N ALA A 548 2.27 -36.82 1.90
CA ALA A 548 3.42 -36.38 2.68
C ALA A 548 3.18 -35.06 3.43
N PRO A 549 2.62 -33.99 2.80
CA PRO A 549 2.17 -32.80 3.52
C PRO A 549 1.19 -33.11 4.65
N GLN A 550 0.13 -33.88 4.40
CA GLN A 550 -0.89 -34.20 5.40
C GLN A 550 -0.27 -34.89 6.62
N ARG A 551 0.48 -35.98 6.38
CA ARG A 551 1.09 -36.77 7.45
C ARG A 551 2.16 -36.01 8.24
N LYS A 552 2.94 -35.15 7.59
CA LYS A 552 4.10 -34.50 8.23
C LYS A 552 3.78 -33.16 8.87
N CYS A 553 2.78 -32.44 8.38
CA CYS A 553 2.54 -31.04 8.72
C CYS A 553 1.33 -30.80 9.60
N VAL A 554 0.21 -31.50 9.37
CA VAL A 554 -1.03 -31.28 10.12
C VAL A 554 -0.81 -31.54 11.62
N GLY A 555 -1.31 -30.64 12.46
CA GLY A 555 -1.16 -30.67 13.92
C GLY A 555 0.19 -30.14 14.44
N LYS A 556 1.09 -29.68 13.56
CA LYS A 556 2.38 -29.09 13.94
C LYS A 556 2.44 -27.62 13.58
N GLN A 557 3.23 -26.86 14.35
CA GLN A 557 3.50 -25.47 14.03
C GLN A 557 4.47 -25.33 12.85
N SER A 558 5.51 -26.16 12.79
CA SER A 558 6.46 -26.26 11.67
C SER A 558 6.52 -27.69 11.13
N CYS A 559 6.81 -27.81 9.84
CA CYS A 559 7.16 -29.07 9.20
C CYS A 559 8.09 -28.85 8.00
N TYR A 560 8.55 -29.96 7.43
CA TYR A 560 9.13 -29.94 6.10
C TYR A 560 8.77 -31.20 5.32
N VAL A 561 8.71 -31.07 4.00
CA VAL A 561 8.48 -32.16 3.05
C VAL A 561 9.64 -32.20 2.07
N THR A 562 10.28 -33.35 1.93
CA THR A 562 11.33 -33.57 0.92
C THR A 562 10.70 -33.58 -0.45
N VAL A 563 11.25 -32.80 -1.38
CA VAL A 563 10.78 -32.69 -2.76
C VAL A 563 11.53 -33.70 -3.62
N ALA A 564 10.96 -34.88 -3.82
CA ALA A 564 11.52 -35.94 -4.64
C ALA A 564 10.43 -36.90 -5.16
N PRO A 565 10.56 -37.49 -6.36
CA PRO A 565 9.52 -38.31 -6.98
C PRO A 565 8.97 -39.43 -6.10
N GLU A 566 9.83 -40.18 -5.42
CA GLU A 566 9.43 -41.33 -4.59
C GLU A 566 8.60 -40.93 -3.35
N VAL A 567 8.66 -39.66 -2.92
CA VAL A 567 7.81 -39.16 -1.83
C VAL A 567 6.36 -39.03 -2.28
N PHE A 568 6.13 -38.84 -3.58
CA PHE A 568 4.82 -38.57 -4.19
C PHE A 568 4.32 -39.69 -5.09
N GLY A 569 4.92 -40.89 -5.00
CA GLY A 569 4.48 -42.07 -5.74
C GLY A 569 5.07 -42.22 -7.14
N GLY A 570 6.15 -41.52 -7.46
CA GLY A 570 6.89 -41.66 -8.72
C GLY A 570 7.10 -40.32 -9.44
N ASP A 571 7.68 -40.38 -10.65
CA ASP A 571 7.79 -39.21 -11.53
C ASP A 571 6.50 -39.09 -12.37
N PRO A 572 5.65 -38.09 -12.11
CA PRO A 572 4.39 -37.93 -12.85
C PRO A 572 4.57 -37.35 -14.26
N CYS A 573 5.73 -36.76 -14.58
CA CYS A 573 6.01 -36.20 -15.91
C CYS A 573 7.51 -36.22 -16.22
N PRO A 574 8.03 -37.37 -16.70
CA PRO A 574 9.43 -37.53 -17.08
C PRO A 574 9.91 -36.46 -18.07
N GLY A 575 11.16 -36.02 -17.90
CA GLY A 575 11.79 -35.02 -18.77
C GLY A 575 11.41 -33.56 -18.48
N ASN A 576 10.42 -33.31 -17.62
CA ASN A 576 10.09 -31.97 -17.14
C ASN A 576 10.65 -31.78 -15.72
N MET A 577 10.95 -30.53 -15.36
CA MET A 577 11.37 -30.21 -13.99
C MET A 577 10.13 -30.04 -13.11
N LYS A 578 9.91 -30.97 -12.18
CA LYS A 578 8.75 -30.94 -11.30
C LYS A 578 8.94 -29.96 -10.15
N LYS A 579 7.82 -29.47 -9.64
CA LYS A 579 7.74 -28.59 -8.47
C LYS A 579 6.70 -29.12 -7.49
N LEU A 580 6.98 -28.97 -6.20
CA LEU A 580 6.01 -29.15 -5.14
C LEU A 580 5.43 -27.78 -4.74
N SER A 581 4.15 -27.58 -5.02
CA SER A 581 3.38 -26.46 -4.47
C SER A 581 2.45 -26.96 -3.38
N VAL A 582 2.50 -26.35 -2.19
CA VAL A 582 1.63 -26.67 -1.05
C VAL A 582 1.07 -25.39 -0.48
N GLU A 583 -0.22 -25.36 -0.15
CA GLU A 583 -0.87 -24.34 0.67
C GLU A 583 -1.46 -24.99 1.92
N ALA A 584 -1.10 -24.45 3.09
CA ALA A 584 -1.53 -24.93 4.39
C ALA A 584 -2.22 -23.82 5.18
N ILE A 585 -3.33 -24.14 5.85
CA ILE A 585 -4.09 -23.21 6.69
C ILE A 585 -3.49 -23.21 8.10
N CYS A 586 -3.31 -22.02 8.68
CA CYS A 586 -2.86 -21.83 10.04
C CYS A 586 -4.03 -21.43 10.94
N SER A 587 -4.17 -22.08 12.10
CA SER A 587 -5.19 -21.76 13.11
C SER A 587 -4.76 -22.13 14.52
#